data_AF-A0A0D2MBL7-F1
#
_entry.id   AF-A0A0D2MBL7-F1
#
_cell.length_a   1.000
_cell.length_b   1.000
_cell.length_c   1.000
_cell.angle_alpha   90.00
_cell.angle_beta   90.00
_cell.angle_gamma   90.00
#
_symmetry.space_group_name_H-M   'P 1'
#
loop_
_entity.id
_entity.type
_entity.pdbx_description
1 polymer ?
#
loop_
_entity_poly.entity_id
_entity_poly.type
_entity_poly.pdbx_seq_one_letter_code
_entity_poly.pdbx_strand_id
1 'polypeptide(L)'
;MVSRGMALSRSLDRLAAIEDELKTHMASLEHESQLIAHWNVILTPGSSASLYPEVAAVLERRKEAIVRKAKEYHQTLGTLMGEEPLNVSVTITQLVAQKEKNQTRERELKEKRAKLKVFQGLPPNLELARHELGAARQRQMELVQLRERLLARMADSVS
;
A
#
# COMPACT_ATOMS: atom_id res chain seq x y z
N MET A 1 -5.26 96.91 -40.56
CA MET A 1 -6.22 96.55 -39.49
C MET A 1 -6.59 95.09 -39.66
N VAL A 2 -6.00 94.17 -38.88
CA VAL A 2 -6.45 92.78 -38.87
C VAL A 2 -7.86 92.76 -38.27
N SER A 3 -8.84 92.31 -39.06
CA SER A 3 -10.27 92.36 -38.73
C SER A 3 -10.57 91.57 -37.45
N ARG A 4 -11.18 92.22 -36.44
CA ARG A 4 -11.56 91.61 -35.15
C ARG A 4 -12.36 90.31 -35.30
N GLY A 5 -13.16 90.19 -36.36
CA GLY A 5 -13.92 88.97 -36.65
C GLY A 5 -13.04 87.73 -36.90
N MET A 6 -11.89 87.90 -37.54
CA MET A 6 -10.95 86.79 -37.76
C MET A 6 -10.31 86.31 -36.47
N ALA A 7 -10.05 87.20 -35.51
CA ALA A 7 -9.49 86.83 -34.22
C ALA A 7 -10.51 86.03 -33.38
N LEU A 8 -11.78 86.44 -33.40
CA LEU A 8 -12.87 85.74 -32.71
C LEU A 8 -13.12 84.34 -33.29
N SER A 9 -13.18 84.21 -34.62
CA SER A 9 -13.31 82.90 -35.28
C SER A 9 -12.20 81.95 -34.85
N ARG A 10 -10.94 82.40 -34.92
CA ARG A 10 -9.79 81.59 -34.50
C ARG A 10 -9.86 81.17 -33.04
N SER A 11 -10.37 82.02 -32.15
CA SER A 11 -10.55 81.64 -30.74
C SER A 11 -11.66 80.61 -30.56
N LEU A 12 -12.77 80.72 -31.30
CA LEU A 12 -13.86 79.76 -31.26
C LEU A 12 -13.41 78.40 -31.81
N ASP A 13 -12.69 78.38 -32.93
CA ASP A 13 -12.15 77.15 -33.52
C ASP A 13 -11.18 76.44 -32.54
N ARG A 14 -10.34 77.22 -31.83
CA ARG A 14 -9.45 76.68 -30.79
C ARG A 14 -10.23 76.15 -29.59
N LEU A 15 -11.26 76.84 -29.14
CA LEU A 15 -12.09 76.37 -28.04
C LEU A 15 -12.83 75.08 -28.40
N ALA A 16 -13.37 75.00 -29.61
CA ALA A 16 -14.00 73.78 -30.12
C ALA A 16 -13.00 72.61 -30.18
N ALA A 17 -11.79 72.85 -30.68
CA ALA A 17 -10.74 71.83 -30.71
C ALA A 17 -10.34 71.35 -29.30
N ILE A 18 -10.20 72.27 -28.35
CA ILE A 18 -9.91 71.95 -26.93
C ILE A 18 -11.08 71.17 -26.32
N GLU A 19 -12.32 71.54 -26.62
CA GLU A 19 -13.50 70.85 -26.13
C GLU A 19 -13.55 69.40 -26.64
N ASP A 20 -13.27 69.18 -27.93
CA ASP A 20 -13.22 67.85 -28.52
C ASP A 20 -12.08 67.00 -27.92
N GLU A 21 -10.89 67.58 -27.70
CA GLU A 21 -9.76 66.92 -27.03
C GLU A 21 -10.11 66.55 -25.57
N LEU A 22 -10.79 67.43 -24.83
CA LEU A 22 -11.24 67.12 -23.47
C LEU A 22 -12.28 65.99 -23.45
N LYS A 23 -13.20 65.95 -24.43
CA LYS A 23 -14.18 64.87 -24.55
C LYS A 23 -13.51 63.53 -24.85
N THR A 24 -12.52 63.49 -25.73
CA THR A 24 -11.79 62.24 -26.03
C THR A 24 -11.00 61.75 -24.82
N HIS A 25 -10.32 62.65 -24.09
CA HIS A 25 -9.64 62.31 -22.85
C HIS A 25 -10.59 61.83 -21.75
N MET A 26 -11.76 62.48 -21.61
CA MET A 26 -12.77 62.05 -20.64
C MET A 26 -13.28 60.64 -20.93
N ALA A 27 -13.61 60.35 -22.19
CA ALA A 27 -14.02 59.01 -22.60
C ALA A 27 -12.91 57.95 -22.37
N SER A 28 -11.65 58.31 -22.61
CA SER A 28 -10.50 57.44 -22.32
C SER A 28 -10.38 57.15 -20.82
N LEU A 29 -10.49 58.18 -19.98
CA LEU A 29 -10.40 58.04 -18.52
C LEU A 29 -11.56 57.23 -17.95
N GLU A 30 -12.77 57.40 -18.47
CA GLU A 30 -13.93 56.59 -18.09
C GLU A 30 -13.70 55.11 -18.42
N HIS A 31 -13.15 54.82 -19.61
CA HIS A 31 -12.83 53.46 -20.00
C HIS A 31 -11.74 52.84 -19.11
N GLU A 32 -10.67 53.57 -18.83
CA GLU A 32 -9.61 53.12 -17.90
C GLU A 32 -10.14 52.89 -16.49
N SER A 33 -11.01 53.78 -15.99
CA SER A 33 -11.66 53.63 -14.69
C SER A 33 -12.50 52.36 -14.63
N GLN A 34 -13.28 52.07 -15.68
CA GLN A 34 -14.06 50.84 -15.79
C GLN A 34 -13.17 49.59 -15.83
N LEU A 35 -12.04 49.64 -16.54
CA LEU A 35 -11.07 48.55 -16.56
C LEU A 35 -10.46 48.31 -15.18
N ILE A 36 -10.07 49.38 -14.47
CA ILE A 36 -9.55 49.27 -13.10
C ILE A 36 -10.59 48.66 -12.18
N ALA A 37 -11.86 49.10 -12.26
CA ALA A 37 -12.94 48.52 -11.49
C ALA A 37 -13.15 47.03 -11.80
N HIS A 38 -13.13 46.66 -13.08
CA HIS A 38 -13.23 45.28 -13.52
C HIS A 38 -12.09 44.41 -12.99
N TRP A 39 -10.84 44.86 -13.13
CA TRP A 39 -9.68 44.12 -12.63
C TRP A 39 -9.67 44.02 -11.11
N ASN A 40 -10.13 45.06 -10.39
CA ASN A 40 -10.28 44.97 -8.94
C ASN A 40 -11.27 43.87 -8.55
N VAL A 41 -12.40 43.72 -9.25
CA VAL A 41 -13.36 42.64 -8.98
C VAL A 41 -12.75 41.26 -9.25
N ILE A 42 -11.98 41.12 -10.33
CA ILE A 42 -11.32 39.85 -10.71
C ILE A 42 -10.18 39.49 -9.74
N LEU A 43 -9.41 40.46 -9.28
CA LEU A 43 -8.25 40.23 -8.43
C LEU A 43 -8.61 40.13 -6.95
N THR A 44 -9.80 40.57 -6.54
CA THR A 44 -10.26 40.43 -5.15
C THR A 44 -10.55 38.95 -4.85
N PRO A 45 -9.80 38.31 -3.95
CA PRO A 45 -9.98 36.90 -3.64
C PRO A 45 -11.32 36.66 -2.93
N GLY A 46 -12.00 35.57 -3.27
CA GLY A 46 -13.31 35.21 -2.71
C GLY A 46 -14.53 35.88 -3.38
N SER A 47 -14.33 36.73 -4.38
CA SER A 47 -15.40 37.17 -5.28
C SER A 47 -15.79 36.03 -6.24
N SER A 48 -17.06 35.95 -6.65
CA SER A 48 -17.54 34.93 -7.59
C SER A 48 -16.89 35.02 -8.98
N ALA A 49 -16.42 36.21 -9.36
CA ALA A 49 -15.67 36.46 -10.60
C ALA A 49 -14.14 36.46 -10.39
N SER A 50 -13.67 36.07 -9.21
CA SER A 50 -12.25 36.09 -8.89
C SER A 50 -11.47 35.00 -9.63
N LEU A 51 -10.27 35.34 -10.11
CA LEU A 51 -9.29 34.34 -10.54
C LEU A 51 -8.80 33.47 -9.37
N TYR A 52 -8.92 33.97 -8.14
CA TYR A 52 -8.55 33.30 -6.91
C TYR A 52 -9.81 33.11 -6.05
N PRO A 53 -10.67 32.14 -6.39
CA PRO A 53 -11.94 31.92 -5.70
C PRO A 53 -11.72 31.50 -4.23
N GLU A 54 -10.57 30.90 -3.92
CA GLU A 54 -10.20 30.54 -2.55
C GLU A 54 -9.53 31.70 -1.81
N VAL A 55 -10.12 32.08 -0.67
CA VAL A 55 -9.51 33.04 0.27
C VAL A 55 -8.19 32.46 0.79
N ALA A 56 -7.16 33.28 0.97
CA ALA A 56 -5.85 32.87 1.47
C ALA A 56 -5.90 31.99 2.74
N ALA A 57 -6.87 32.27 3.63
CA ALA A 57 -7.11 31.47 4.82
C ALA A 57 -7.54 30.01 4.52
N VAL A 58 -8.28 29.77 3.44
CA VAL A 58 -8.68 28.43 3.00
C VAL A 58 -7.47 27.68 2.43
N LEU A 59 -6.64 28.36 1.65
CA LEU A 59 -5.40 27.80 1.11
C LEU A 59 -4.44 27.38 2.23
N GLU A 60 -4.25 28.24 3.23
CA GLU A 60 -3.39 27.90 4.38
C GLU A 60 -3.96 26.74 5.20
N ARG A 61 -5.28 26.70 5.47
CA ARG A 61 -5.92 25.53 6.13
C ARG A 61 -5.72 24.24 5.33
N ARG A 62 -5.82 24.31 4.00
CA ARG A 62 -5.61 23.16 3.11
C ARG A 62 -4.16 22.69 3.15
N LYS A 63 -3.20 23.62 3.11
CA LYS A 63 -1.77 23.34 3.23
C LYS A 63 -1.45 22.67 4.56
N GLU A 64 -1.97 23.20 5.67
CA GLU A 64 -1.82 22.60 7.00
C GLU A 64 -2.40 21.18 7.05
N ALA A 65 -3.57 20.95 6.45
CA ALA A 65 -4.19 19.63 6.38
C ALA A 65 -3.33 18.63 5.59
N ILE A 66 -2.74 19.05 4.47
CA ILE A 66 -1.83 18.22 3.67
C ILE A 66 -0.58 17.88 4.46
N VAL A 67 0.04 18.86 5.12
CA VAL A 67 1.23 18.65 5.95
C VAL A 67 0.93 17.69 7.10
N ARG A 68 -0.24 17.81 7.73
CA ARG A 68 -0.67 16.89 8.79
C ARG A 68 -0.79 15.45 8.27
N LYS A 69 -1.48 15.25 7.15
CA LYS A 69 -1.60 13.93 6.51
C LYS A 69 -0.24 13.35 6.10
N ALA A 70 0.66 14.18 5.56
CA ALA A 70 1.99 13.74 5.20
C ALA A 70 2.78 13.23 6.42
N LYS A 71 2.66 13.91 7.57
CA LYS A 71 3.26 13.46 8.84
C LYS A 71 2.65 12.16 9.33
N GLU A 72 1.33 12.02 9.28
CA GLU A 72 0.63 10.79 9.64
C GLU A 72 1.11 9.61 8.77
N TYR A 73 1.17 9.78 7.44
CA TYR A 73 1.67 8.74 6.55
C TYR A 73 3.13 8.38 6.83
N HIS A 74 3.98 9.37 7.06
CA HIS A 74 5.37 9.13 7.40
C HIS A 74 5.51 8.33 8.72
N GLN A 75 4.72 8.67 9.73
CA GLN A 75 4.66 7.92 10.98
C GLN A 75 4.17 6.48 10.74
N THR A 76 3.09 6.28 9.99
CA THR A 76 2.59 4.94 9.68
C THR A 76 3.59 4.09 8.88
N LEU A 77 4.34 4.72 7.98
CA LEU A 77 5.37 4.05 7.22
C LEU A 77 6.55 3.69 8.14
N GLY A 78 6.92 4.59 9.05
CA GLY A 78 7.93 4.33 10.08
C GLY A 78 7.53 3.19 11.01
N THR A 79 6.27 3.11 11.44
CA THR A 79 5.78 1.98 12.26
C THR A 79 5.80 0.68 11.47
N LEU A 80 5.32 0.68 10.22
CA LEU A 80 5.31 -0.51 9.38
C LEU A 80 6.73 -1.00 9.02
N MET A 81 7.69 -0.10 8.89
CA MET A 81 9.09 -0.46 8.65
C MET A 81 9.83 -0.86 9.95
N GLY A 82 9.41 -0.32 11.10
CA GLY A 82 9.97 -0.62 12.42
C GLY A 82 9.44 -1.93 13.01
N GLU A 83 8.20 -2.30 12.71
CA GLU A 83 7.60 -3.61 12.97
C GLU A 83 8.17 -4.65 12.00
N GLU A 84 9.49 -4.86 12.06
CA GLU A 84 10.29 -5.79 11.27
C GLU A 84 10.04 -5.72 9.74
N PRO A 85 11.06 -5.44 8.91
CA PRO A 85 10.94 -5.86 7.52
C PRO A 85 10.68 -7.37 7.55
N LEU A 86 9.58 -7.81 6.94
CA LEU A 86 9.39 -9.19 6.50
C LEU A 86 10.47 -9.50 5.44
N ASN A 87 11.74 -9.44 5.85
CA ASN A 87 12.92 -9.96 5.19
C ASN A 87 12.92 -11.49 5.32
N VAL A 88 11.74 -12.11 5.27
CA VAL A 88 11.69 -13.49 4.80
C VAL A 88 11.75 -13.36 3.29
N SER A 89 12.98 -13.30 2.77
CA SER A 89 13.25 -13.42 1.35
C SER A 89 12.94 -14.85 0.91
N VAL A 90 11.68 -15.26 1.06
CA VAL A 90 11.19 -16.48 0.44
C VAL A 90 11.14 -16.20 -1.05
N THR A 91 12.24 -16.49 -1.72
CA THR A 91 12.32 -16.42 -3.16
C THR A 91 11.20 -17.28 -3.74
N ILE A 92 10.59 -16.85 -4.84
CA ILE A 92 9.50 -17.59 -5.52
C ILE A 92 9.86 -19.07 -5.70
N THR A 93 11.13 -19.37 -5.95
CA THR A 93 11.68 -20.73 -6.04
C THR A 93 11.50 -21.56 -4.76
N GLN A 94 11.70 -20.97 -3.58
CA GLN A 94 11.50 -21.63 -2.29
C GLN A 94 10.00 -21.92 -2.04
N LEU A 95 9.11 -20.99 -2.40
CA LEU A 95 7.66 -21.23 -2.33
C LEU A 95 7.22 -22.37 -3.24
N VAL A 96 7.74 -22.42 -4.48
CA VAL A 96 7.44 -23.51 -5.41
C VAL A 96 7.95 -24.84 -4.88
N ALA A 97 9.20 -24.90 -4.40
CA ALA A 97 9.76 -26.10 -3.81
C ALA A 97 8.95 -26.57 -2.57
N GLN A 98 8.47 -25.65 -1.75
CA GLN A 98 7.63 -25.98 -0.60
C GLN A 98 6.25 -26.48 -1.01
N LYS A 99 5.65 -25.88 -2.06
CA LYS A 99 4.38 -26.34 -2.63
C LYS A 99 4.49 -27.77 -3.18
N GLU A 100 5.56 -28.09 -3.90
CA GLU A 100 5.81 -29.45 -4.40
C GLU A 100 5.97 -30.45 -3.26
N LYS A 101 6.76 -30.12 -2.22
CA LYS A 101 6.89 -30.95 -1.00
C LYS A 101 5.56 -31.16 -0.29
N ASN A 102 4.69 -30.16 -0.27
CA ASN A 102 3.37 -30.30 0.34
C ASN A 102 2.47 -31.21 -0.51
N GLN A 103 2.51 -31.09 -1.84
CA GLN A 103 1.75 -31.96 -2.73
C GLN A 103 2.16 -33.44 -2.64
N THR A 104 3.46 -33.73 -2.53
CA THR A 104 3.94 -35.11 -2.35
C THR A 104 3.44 -35.69 -1.03
N ARG A 105 3.56 -34.94 0.08
CA ARG A 105 3.04 -35.33 1.39
C ARG A 105 1.53 -35.55 1.39
N GLU A 106 0.78 -34.71 0.70
CA GLU A 106 -0.68 -34.88 0.58
C GLU A 106 -1.05 -36.17 -0.15
N ARG A 107 -0.32 -36.54 -1.22
CA ARG A 107 -0.54 -37.82 -1.93
C ARG A 107 -0.26 -39.01 -1.01
N GLU A 108 0.87 -38.99 -0.31
CA GLU A 108 1.21 -40.05 0.65
C GLU A 108 0.16 -40.18 1.77
N LEU A 109 -0.33 -39.04 2.29
CA LEU A 109 -1.37 -39.05 3.31
C LEU A 109 -2.70 -39.60 2.78
N LYS A 110 -3.06 -39.29 1.53
CA LYS A 110 -4.25 -39.87 0.88
C LYS A 110 -4.13 -41.38 0.74
N GLU A 111 -2.98 -41.89 0.30
CA GLU A 111 -2.74 -43.34 0.20
C GLU A 111 -2.80 -44.03 1.56
N LYS A 112 -2.12 -43.47 2.58
CA LYS A 112 -2.16 -44.03 3.94
C LYS A 112 -3.57 -44.01 4.52
N ARG A 113 -4.32 -42.93 4.31
CA ARG A 113 -5.73 -42.84 4.72
C ARG A 113 -6.60 -43.86 3.98
N ALA A 114 -6.38 -44.08 2.68
CA ALA A 114 -7.10 -45.09 1.91
C ALA A 114 -6.82 -46.49 2.46
N LYS A 115 -5.55 -46.83 2.74
CA LYS A 115 -5.17 -48.08 3.40
C LYS A 115 -5.87 -48.22 4.75
N LEU A 116 -5.80 -47.19 5.61
CA LEU A 116 -6.47 -47.22 6.91
C LEU A 116 -7.98 -47.39 6.80
N LYS A 117 -8.64 -46.74 5.83
CA LYS A 117 -10.08 -46.91 5.57
C LYS A 117 -10.42 -48.35 5.17
N VAL A 118 -9.57 -49.01 4.38
CA VAL A 118 -9.75 -50.43 4.05
C VAL A 118 -9.74 -51.27 5.33
N PHE A 119 -8.85 -50.96 6.29
CA PHE A 119 -8.79 -51.66 7.57
C PHE A 119 -9.83 -51.19 8.61
N GLN A 120 -10.48 -50.04 8.39
CA GLN A 120 -11.47 -49.47 9.30
C GLN A 120 -12.77 -50.27 9.18
N GLY A 121 -12.94 -51.27 10.06
CA GLY A 121 -14.10 -52.16 10.09
C GLY A 121 -13.76 -53.63 9.88
N LEU A 122 -12.51 -53.97 9.52
CA LEU A 122 -12.06 -55.36 9.61
C LEU A 122 -11.84 -55.73 11.08
N PRO A 123 -12.34 -56.89 11.54
CA PRO A 123 -11.96 -57.40 12.85
C PRO A 123 -10.42 -57.58 12.89
N PRO A 124 -9.76 -57.31 14.03
CA PRO A 124 -8.32 -57.51 14.16
C PRO A 124 -7.97 -58.95 13.75
N ASN A 125 -6.99 -59.11 12.86
CA ASN A 125 -6.58 -60.43 12.38
C ASN A 125 -5.83 -61.17 13.50
N LEU A 126 -6.60 -61.86 14.36
CA LEU A 126 -6.09 -62.58 15.53
C LEU A 126 -5.08 -63.67 15.15
N GLU A 127 -5.22 -64.26 13.96
CA GLU A 127 -4.28 -65.30 13.48
C GLU A 127 -2.91 -64.70 13.15
N LEU A 128 -2.87 -63.51 12.54
CA LEU A 128 -1.62 -62.78 12.31
C LEU A 128 -0.95 -62.40 13.64
N ALA A 129 -1.73 -61.87 14.59
CA ALA A 129 -1.22 -61.51 15.91
C ALA A 129 -0.70 -62.73 16.69
N ARG A 130 -1.37 -63.88 16.58
CA ARG A 130 -0.92 -65.16 17.16
C ARG A 130 0.39 -65.61 16.53
N HIS A 131 0.54 -65.51 15.21
CA HIS A 131 1.76 -65.87 14.51
C HIS A 131 2.93 -64.95 14.90
N GLU A 132 2.72 -63.63 14.93
CA GLU A 132 3.74 -62.66 15.38
C GLU A 132 4.15 -62.89 16.83
N LEU A 133 3.20 -63.20 17.71
CA LEU A 133 3.45 -63.55 19.10
C LEU A 133 4.23 -64.87 19.23
N GLY A 134 3.94 -65.86 18.39
CA GLY A 134 4.71 -67.10 18.30
C GLY A 134 6.16 -66.85 17.89
N ALA A 135 6.38 -66.05 16.85
CA ALA A 135 7.71 -65.68 16.38
C ALA A 135 8.50 -64.88 17.44
N ALA A 136 7.83 -63.97 18.16
CA ALA A 136 8.45 -63.21 19.25
C ALA A 136 8.90 -64.13 20.41
N ARG A 137 8.08 -65.13 20.77
CA ARG A 137 8.42 -66.13 21.80
C ARG A 137 9.61 -67.01 21.40
N GLN A 138 9.69 -67.43 20.14
CA GLN A 138 10.83 -68.20 19.63
C GLN A 138 12.13 -67.40 19.75
N ARG A 139 12.14 -66.14 19.30
CA ARG A 139 13.32 -65.24 19.46
C ARG A 139 13.68 -65.03 20.91
N GLN A 140 12.69 -64.90 21.80
CA GLN A 140 12.95 -64.77 23.24
C GLN A 140 13.63 -66.02 23.80
N MET A 141 13.17 -67.22 23.42
CA MET A 141 13.81 -68.48 23.82
C MET A 141 15.26 -68.58 23.31
N GLU A 142 15.52 -68.20 22.06
CA GLU A 142 16.88 -68.18 21.50
C GLU A 142 17.81 -67.26 22.31
N LEU A 143 17.33 -66.07 22.69
CA LEU A 143 18.07 -65.13 23.53
C LEU A 143 18.32 -65.68 24.94
N VAL A 144 17.34 -66.37 25.52
CA VAL A 144 17.49 -67.02 26.84
C VAL A 144 18.54 -68.13 26.76
N GLN A 145 18.47 -69.00 25.76
CA GLN A 145 19.48 -70.05 25.56
C GLN A 145 20.88 -69.48 25.35
N LEU A 146 20.99 -68.37 24.59
CA LEU A 146 22.26 -67.69 24.38
C LEU A 146 22.80 -67.11 25.70
N ARG A 147 21.94 -66.49 26.51
CA ARG A 147 22.28 -66.01 27.85
C ARG A 147 22.77 -67.15 28.74
N GLU A 148 22.06 -68.26 28.79
CA GLU A 148 22.43 -69.43 29.60
C GLU A 148 23.78 -69.99 29.19
N ARG A 149 24.03 -70.13 27.87
CA ARG A 149 25.34 -70.57 27.35
C ARG A 149 26.47 -69.62 27.72
N LEU A 150 26.23 -68.30 27.68
CA LEU A 150 27.22 -67.30 28.10
C LEU A 150 27.49 -67.39 29.61
N LEU A 151 26.45 -67.52 30.44
CA LEU A 151 26.60 -67.65 31.89
C LEU A 151 27.35 -68.93 32.27
N ALA A 152 27.08 -70.06 31.60
CA ALA A 152 27.81 -71.30 31.81
C ALA A 152 29.31 -71.13 31.48
N ARG A 153 29.65 -70.54 30.33
CA ARG A 153 31.05 -70.26 29.95
C ARG A 153 31.76 -69.33 30.94
N MET A 154 31.04 -68.34 31.49
CA MET A 154 31.61 -67.45 32.51
C MET A 154 31.88 -68.19 33.81
N ALA A 155 30.98 -69.08 34.25
CA ALA A 155 31.17 -69.89 35.45
C ALA A 155 32.36 -70.87 35.31
N ASP A 156 32.48 -71.52 34.14
CA ASP A 156 33.60 -72.43 33.84
C ASP A 156 34.96 -71.71 33.83
N SER A 157 35.00 -70.41 33.53
CA SER A 157 36.25 -69.62 33.50
C SER A 157 36.71 -69.09 34.87
N VAL A 158 35.86 -69.21 35.90
CA VAL A 158 36.11 -68.72 37.28
C VAL A 158 36.44 -69.87 38.25
N SER A 159 36.31 -71.12 37.81
CA SER A 159 36.77 -72.33 38.55
C SER A 159 38.16 -72.75 38.10
#